data_AF-A0A2V8W020-F1
#
_entry.id   AF-A0A2V8W020-F1
#
_cell.length_a   1.000
_cell.length_b   1.000
_cell.length_c   1.000
_cell.angle_alpha   90.00
_cell.angle_beta   90.00
_cell.angle_gamma   90.00
#
_symmetry.space_group_name_H-M   'P 1'
#
loop_
_entity.id
_entity.type
_entity.pdbx_description
1 polymer ?
#
loop_
_entity_poly.entity_id
_entity_poly.type
_entity_poly.pdbx_seq_one_letter_code
_entity_poly.pdbx_strand_id
1 'polypeptide(L)'
;MANAKTIAITRGREHGEHYLTVRDDGDGVPRDPNGLPDFKYVATHICDSVKRRLKADGAGLGLQGEFGIGLLSFWTVGDTLTMTSTSADERVYQMVMSKGDPRYVVKPRRVLFSERGTELKIKPLLEGIRGLSGEKIQWYLASELRDRIRNTQVRVTVIDKLARKQYQVEPRQFEGRLRELYLTEPDEDCRIALTRDGTRVIADIGTLPGLERPPWSSRYLQGLIDVPYLNLTPGTRSGIVHDERYGAFVEALVPLEAHLNGLIEAQRRAEEEQASRESLRAIQRAFREAMLVLPREEYDWFDIQSRSPQASGAGEPPGRDVEASGVEGEGGVPEPRGGEPIQRQFFDYAGPLHTVVISPAASTLAVSQRRRLRALPRDRSRRRVEQDLTFAWEIVDGGGTLLSTSDQEVSFEAPASPVLVRLSVAVSQRDIRCSAEALITVTDSLDVAIGPTVVNARGLPGYTFERAAGELWRSRFDAERNLIVVNSGHRDFVFATRSRALQLRYLVRLYVKELVLKNFAGQSAEQVAERMIELSLYVEEKLKSM
;
A
#
# COMPACT_ATOMS: atom_id res chain seq x y z
N MET A 1 4.91 12.02 -40.73
CA MET A 1 6.23 11.38 -40.87
C MET A 1 5.94 9.91 -41.14
N ALA A 2 6.06 9.48 -42.39
CA ALA A 2 5.97 8.08 -42.75
C ALA A 2 7.39 7.48 -42.67
N ASN A 3 7.51 6.25 -42.17
CA ASN A 3 8.76 5.47 -42.10
C ASN A 3 9.97 6.10 -41.39
N ALA A 4 9.78 7.12 -40.56
CA ALA A 4 10.87 7.69 -39.74
C ALA A 4 11.29 6.68 -38.66
N LYS A 5 12.60 6.49 -38.49
CA LYS A 5 13.22 5.66 -37.43
C LYS A 5 13.75 6.51 -36.29
N THR A 6 14.17 7.74 -36.59
CA THR A 6 14.74 8.67 -35.60
C THR A 6 14.10 10.05 -35.70
N ILE A 7 13.77 10.61 -34.54
CA ILE A 7 13.24 11.96 -34.41
C ILE A 7 14.08 12.72 -33.37
N ALA A 8 14.64 13.86 -33.76
CA ALA A 8 15.41 14.73 -32.90
C ALA A 8 14.68 16.06 -32.66
N ILE A 9 14.46 16.40 -31.40
CA ILE A 9 13.85 17.66 -30.99
C ILE A 9 14.93 18.50 -30.32
N THR A 10 15.32 19.61 -30.94
CA THR A 10 16.41 20.47 -30.48
C THR A 10 15.88 21.81 -30.01
N ARG A 11 16.19 22.19 -28.78
CA ARG A 11 16.00 23.56 -28.28
C ARG A 11 17.34 24.28 -28.24
N GLY A 12 17.36 25.55 -28.64
CA GLY A 12 18.59 26.35 -28.58
C GLY A 12 18.35 27.84 -28.70
N ARG A 13 19.45 28.57 -28.80
CA ARG A 13 19.48 30.02 -29.07
C ARG A 13 20.40 30.30 -30.24
N GLU A 14 19.98 31.19 -31.13
CA GLU A 14 20.72 31.55 -32.33
C GLU A 14 20.47 33.04 -32.63
N HIS A 15 21.53 33.83 -32.74
CA HIS A 15 21.47 35.29 -32.89
C HIS A 15 20.57 35.97 -31.85
N GLY A 16 20.72 35.59 -30.57
CA GLY A 16 19.95 36.18 -29.47
C GLY A 16 18.53 35.63 -29.29
N GLU A 17 17.99 34.90 -30.26
CA GLU A 17 16.62 34.40 -30.27
C GLU A 17 16.51 32.90 -29.97
N HIS A 18 15.48 32.51 -29.21
CA HIS A 18 15.21 31.10 -28.91
C HIS A 18 14.54 30.39 -30.08
N TYR A 19 14.89 29.12 -30.31
CA TYR A 19 14.28 28.28 -31.33
C TYR A 19 14.00 26.87 -30.82
N LEU A 20 13.04 26.21 -31.47
CA LEU A 20 12.77 24.79 -31.36
C LEU A 20 12.83 24.17 -32.76
N THR A 21 13.58 23.09 -32.91
CA THR A 21 13.68 22.32 -34.16
C THR A 21 13.18 20.90 -33.93
N VAL A 22 12.38 20.37 -34.85
CA VAL A 22 11.99 18.95 -34.91
C VAL A 22 12.49 18.39 -36.23
N ARG A 23 13.34 17.37 -36.17
CA ARG A 23 13.93 16.72 -37.34
C ARG A 23 13.56 15.25 -37.35
N ASP A 24 13.17 14.72 -38.50
CA ASP A 24 12.97 13.28 -38.73
C ASP A 24 13.78 12.79 -39.93
N ASP A 25 14.07 11.50 -39.96
CA ASP A 25 14.78 10.80 -41.04
C ASP A 25 13.85 10.03 -42.00
N GLY A 26 12.55 10.35 -41.97
CA GLY A 26 11.52 9.66 -42.75
C GLY A 26 11.50 10.04 -44.24
N ASP A 27 10.38 9.78 -44.89
CA ASP A 27 10.25 9.98 -46.35
C ASP A 27 10.21 11.45 -46.81
N GLY A 28 10.12 12.41 -45.87
CA GLY A 28 10.03 13.83 -46.18
C GLY A 28 8.63 14.28 -46.62
N VAL A 29 8.57 15.45 -47.27
CA VAL A 29 7.34 15.99 -47.87
C VAL A 29 7.08 15.27 -49.21
N PRO A 30 5.84 14.83 -49.49
CA PRO A 30 5.50 14.24 -50.79
C PRO A 30 5.90 15.15 -51.95
N ARG A 31 6.31 14.56 -53.07
CA ARG A 31 6.78 15.31 -54.24
C ARG A 31 5.61 15.61 -55.18
N ASP A 32 5.65 16.77 -55.81
CA ASP A 32 4.75 17.15 -56.89
C ASP A 32 5.13 16.41 -58.19
N PRO A 33 4.32 16.53 -59.26
CA PRO A 33 4.64 15.91 -60.56
C PRO A 33 5.97 16.36 -61.18
N ASN A 34 6.54 17.49 -60.73
CA ASN A 34 7.82 18.01 -61.19
C ASN A 34 8.99 17.50 -60.32
N GLY A 35 8.72 16.62 -59.34
CA GLY A 35 9.71 16.06 -58.43
C GLY A 35 10.12 16.98 -57.28
N LEU A 36 9.49 18.16 -57.16
CA LEU A 36 9.74 19.14 -56.10
C LEU A 36 8.91 18.80 -54.85
N PRO A 37 9.35 19.15 -53.62
CA PRO A 37 8.53 18.92 -52.44
C PRO A 37 7.25 19.76 -52.54
N ASP A 38 6.11 19.11 -52.42
CA ASP A 38 4.79 19.72 -52.60
C ASP A 38 4.38 20.51 -51.36
N PHE A 39 5.06 21.63 -51.13
CA PHE A 39 4.73 22.57 -50.07
C PHE A 39 3.38 23.24 -50.29
N LYS A 40 2.96 23.37 -51.55
CA LYS A 40 1.63 23.90 -51.88
C LYS A 40 0.58 22.98 -51.31
N TYR A 41 0.70 21.68 -51.53
CA TYR A 41 -0.16 20.69 -50.92
C TYR A 41 -0.13 20.75 -49.39
N VAL A 42 1.04 20.81 -48.75
CA VAL A 42 1.13 20.94 -47.28
C VAL A 42 0.46 22.22 -46.74
N ALA A 43 0.57 23.34 -47.45
CA ALA A 43 0.04 24.64 -47.04
C ALA A 43 -1.44 24.89 -47.42
N THR A 44 -1.93 24.34 -48.54
CA THR A 44 -3.32 24.49 -48.98
C THR A 44 -4.24 23.39 -48.44
N HIS A 45 -3.69 22.26 -48.00
CA HIS A 45 -4.44 21.18 -47.36
C HIS A 45 -4.46 21.30 -45.83
N ILE A 46 -4.24 22.52 -45.33
CA ILE A 46 -4.75 22.93 -44.03
C ILE A 46 -6.27 22.74 -44.09
N CYS A 47 -6.76 21.70 -43.39
CA CYS A 47 -8.13 21.17 -43.41
C CYS A 47 -8.51 20.09 -44.44
N ASP A 48 -7.59 19.55 -45.26
CA ASP A 48 -7.92 18.38 -46.11
C ASP A 48 -6.81 17.31 -46.12
N SER A 49 -6.88 16.38 -45.17
CA SER A 49 -5.77 15.45 -44.93
C SER A 49 -5.52 14.49 -46.10
N VAL A 50 -4.32 14.57 -46.69
CA VAL A 50 -3.64 13.54 -47.51
C VAL A 50 -3.86 12.12 -46.99
N LYS A 51 -3.87 12.00 -45.65
CA LYS A 51 -3.94 10.74 -44.94
C LYS A 51 -5.36 10.17 -44.92
N ARG A 52 -6.38 10.96 -45.28
CA ARG A 52 -7.75 10.49 -45.53
C ARG A 52 -7.81 9.66 -46.82
N ARG A 53 -7.12 10.10 -47.88
CA ARG A 53 -7.04 9.39 -49.16
C ARG A 53 -6.18 8.12 -49.07
N LEU A 54 -5.05 8.19 -48.34
CA LEU A 54 -4.19 7.03 -48.07
C LEU A 54 -4.81 5.98 -47.12
N LYS A 55 -5.74 6.37 -46.23
CA LYS A 55 -6.54 5.42 -45.42
C LYS A 55 -7.62 4.71 -46.25
N ALA A 56 -8.14 5.35 -47.30
CA ALA A 56 -9.13 4.76 -48.21
C ALA A 56 -8.52 3.65 -49.10
N ASP A 57 -7.24 3.78 -49.47
CA ASP A 57 -6.52 2.83 -50.32
C ASP A 57 -5.82 1.69 -49.55
N GLY A 58 -6.12 1.50 -48.26
CA GLY A 58 -5.61 0.37 -47.45
C GLY A 58 -4.16 0.46 -46.97
N ALA A 59 -3.41 1.50 -47.33
CA ALA A 59 -2.03 1.73 -46.87
C ALA A 59 -1.91 2.47 -45.52
N GLY A 60 -2.98 2.44 -44.70
CA GLY A 60 -3.22 3.36 -43.57
C GLY A 60 -2.70 2.93 -42.19
N LEU A 61 -2.05 1.77 -42.05
CA LEU A 61 -1.51 1.30 -40.75
C LEU A 61 -0.38 2.23 -40.27
N GLY A 62 -0.64 3.01 -39.21
CA GLY A 62 0.35 3.89 -38.56
C GLY A 62 0.30 5.37 -38.96
N LEU A 63 -0.62 5.79 -39.84
CA LEU A 63 -0.73 7.20 -40.27
C LEU A 63 -1.77 7.98 -39.44
N GLN A 64 -1.31 8.88 -38.54
CA GLN A 64 -2.21 9.76 -37.78
C GLN A 64 -2.24 11.20 -38.32
N GLY A 65 -3.46 11.74 -38.46
CA GLY A 65 -3.77 13.13 -38.85
C GLY A 65 -5.10 13.22 -39.61
N GLU A 66 -6.19 13.59 -38.95
CA GLU A 66 -7.55 13.60 -39.55
C GLU A 66 -7.99 14.97 -40.08
N PHE A 67 -7.45 16.06 -39.53
CA PHE A 67 -8.01 17.40 -39.71
C PHE A 67 -7.10 18.41 -40.43
N GLY A 68 -5.87 18.06 -40.82
CA GLY A 68 -4.97 18.99 -41.55
C GLY A 68 -4.50 20.25 -40.80
N ILE A 69 -4.99 20.53 -39.58
CA ILE A 69 -4.68 21.74 -38.79
C ILE A 69 -3.35 21.69 -38.00
N GLY A 70 -2.67 20.54 -37.98
CA GLY A 70 -1.54 20.29 -37.08
C GLY A 70 -0.28 21.12 -37.34
N LEU A 71 -0.18 21.77 -38.51
CA LEU A 71 0.96 22.65 -38.80
C LEU A 71 0.75 24.05 -38.21
N LEU A 72 -0.48 24.58 -38.25
CA LEU A 72 -0.83 25.92 -37.74
C LEU A 72 -0.71 26.08 -36.22
N SER A 73 -0.67 24.98 -35.46
CA SER A 73 -0.43 25.04 -34.02
C SER A 73 0.95 25.64 -33.67
N PHE A 74 1.85 25.83 -34.63
CA PHE A 74 3.10 26.56 -34.38
C PHE A 74 2.86 27.98 -33.85
N TRP A 75 1.71 28.60 -34.15
CA TRP A 75 1.36 29.95 -33.67
C TRP A 75 1.29 30.07 -32.14
N THR A 76 1.08 28.95 -31.43
CA THR A 76 1.11 28.90 -29.97
C THR A 76 2.52 28.73 -29.42
N VAL A 77 3.52 28.54 -30.29
CA VAL A 77 4.89 28.19 -29.94
C VAL A 77 5.89 29.27 -30.35
N GLY A 78 5.75 29.86 -31.53
CA GLY A 78 6.62 30.91 -32.02
C GLY A 78 6.08 31.65 -33.24
N ASP A 79 6.86 32.61 -33.73
CA ASP A 79 6.39 33.56 -34.74
C ASP A 79 6.61 33.10 -36.18
N THR A 80 7.68 32.36 -36.45
CA THR A 80 7.97 31.84 -37.80
C THR A 80 8.25 30.35 -37.76
N LEU A 81 7.59 29.60 -38.64
CA LEU A 81 7.87 28.20 -38.92
C LEU A 81 8.62 28.10 -40.25
N THR A 82 9.77 27.44 -40.24
CA THR A 82 10.51 27.05 -41.45
C THR A 82 10.49 25.54 -41.56
N MET A 83 9.91 25.01 -42.63
CA MET A 83 9.93 23.59 -42.96
C MET A 83 10.90 23.34 -44.10
N THR A 84 11.87 22.46 -43.91
CA THR A 84 12.87 22.09 -44.90
C THR A 84 12.69 20.63 -45.28
N SER A 85 12.71 20.33 -46.59
CA SER A 85 12.68 18.95 -47.09
C SER A 85 13.43 18.83 -48.42
N THR A 86 13.77 17.59 -48.78
CA THR A 86 14.64 17.26 -49.90
C THR A 86 13.82 16.81 -51.12
N SER A 87 14.18 17.33 -52.28
CA SER A 87 13.56 17.06 -53.58
C SER A 87 14.12 15.80 -54.25
N ALA A 88 13.56 15.39 -55.40
CA ALA A 88 14.10 14.30 -56.22
C ALA A 88 15.49 14.57 -56.79
N ASP A 89 15.81 15.85 -57.01
CA ASP A 89 17.09 16.34 -57.52
C ASP A 89 18.14 16.56 -56.41
N GLU A 90 17.93 15.99 -55.23
CA GLU A 90 18.77 16.15 -54.01
C GLU A 90 18.93 17.60 -53.54
N ARG A 91 18.19 18.55 -54.14
CA ARG A 91 18.17 19.93 -53.70
C ARG A 91 17.24 20.09 -52.52
N VAL A 92 17.64 20.98 -51.62
CA VAL A 92 16.90 21.28 -50.41
C VAL A 92 16.02 22.50 -50.66
N TYR A 93 14.74 22.36 -50.36
CA TYR A 93 13.78 23.45 -50.42
C TYR A 93 13.23 23.74 -49.03
N GLN A 94 12.94 25.01 -48.78
CA GLN A 94 12.34 25.44 -47.52
C GLN A 94 11.06 26.23 -47.77
N MET A 95 10.04 25.95 -46.96
CA MET A 95 8.82 26.71 -46.84
C MET A 95 8.84 27.50 -45.55
N VAL A 96 8.51 28.79 -45.63
CA VAL A 96 8.43 29.70 -44.49
C VAL A 96 6.98 30.15 -44.30
N MET A 97 6.48 30.04 -43.07
CA MET A 97 5.17 30.53 -42.64
C MET A 97 5.34 31.47 -41.44
N SER A 98 4.55 32.53 -41.39
CA SER A 98 4.57 33.52 -40.30
C SER A 98 3.26 33.51 -39.54
N LYS A 99 3.33 33.77 -38.23
CA LYS A 99 2.16 33.87 -37.36
C LYS A 99 1.25 35.00 -37.80
N GLY A 100 -0.04 34.70 -37.95
CA GLY A 100 -1.04 35.68 -38.38
C GLY A 100 -1.06 35.99 -39.88
N ASP A 101 -0.15 35.41 -40.68
CA ASP A 101 -0.17 35.53 -42.15
C ASP A 101 -0.49 34.17 -42.78
N PRO A 102 -1.58 34.04 -43.55
CA PRO A 102 -1.93 32.79 -44.22
C PRO A 102 -1.03 32.47 -45.42
N ARG A 103 -0.18 33.41 -45.86
CA ARG A 103 0.74 33.20 -46.98
C ARG A 103 1.98 32.42 -46.54
N TYR A 104 2.54 31.67 -47.47
CA TYR A 104 3.81 30.97 -47.30
C TYR A 104 4.75 31.31 -48.45
N VAL A 105 6.05 31.20 -48.19
CA VAL A 105 7.09 31.44 -49.21
C VAL A 105 7.96 30.20 -49.33
N VAL A 106 8.13 29.70 -50.55
CA VAL A 106 9.06 28.61 -50.86
C VAL A 106 10.34 29.18 -51.45
N LYS A 107 11.49 28.77 -50.93
CA LYS A 107 12.81 29.18 -51.44
C LYS A 107 13.74 27.96 -51.52
N PRO A 108 14.63 27.91 -52.53
CA PRO A 108 15.72 26.95 -52.51
C PRO A 108 16.70 27.29 -51.38
N ARG A 109 17.20 26.28 -50.67
CA ARG A 109 18.20 26.43 -49.61
C ARG A 109 19.50 25.80 -50.11
N ARG A 110 20.57 26.61 -50.20
CA ARG A 110 21.89 26.14 -50.61
C ARG A 110 22.60 25.53 -49.40
N VAL A 111 22.52 24.20 -49.25
CA VAL A 111 23.24 23.44 -48.21
C VAL A 111 24.03 22.33 -48.90
N LEU A 112 25.23 22.05 -48.39
CA LEU A 112 26.20 21.12 -48.99
C LEU A 112 25.90 19.63 -48.77
N PHE A 113 24.96 19.30 -47.87
CA PHE A 113 24.59 17.91 -47.55
C PHE A 113 23.06 17.78 -47.42
N SER A 114 22.48 16.87 -48.19
CA SER A 114 21.06 16.51 -48.11
C SER A 114 20.90 15.30 -47.19
N GLU A 115 20.47 15.53 -45.96
CA GLU A 115 19.94 14.44 -45.14
C GLU A 115 18.48 14.17 -45.53
N ARG A 116 18.08 12.89 -45.53
CA ARG A 116 16.71 12.47 -45.82
C ARG A 116 15.76 12.93 -44.70
N GLY A 117 14.51 13.25 -45.04
CA GLY A 117 13.44 13.55 -44.09
C GLY A 117 12.97 15.01 -44.08
N THR A 118 12.48 15.46 -42.93
CA THR A 118 11.92 16.81 -42.75
C THR A 118 12.54 17.49 -41.53
N GLU A 119 12.87 18.77 -41.68
CA GLU A 119 13.25 19.64 -40.56
C GLU A 119 12.21 20.74 -40.40
N LEU A 120 11.62 20.85 -39.23
CA LEU A 120 10.74 21.95 -38.81
C LEU A 120 11.51 22.81 -37.81
N LYS A 121 11.64 24.11 -38.06
CA LYS A 121 12.27 25.07 -37.16
C LYS A 121 11.29 26.19 -36.82
N ILE A 122 11.00 26.38 -35.55
CA ILE A 122 10.16 27.46 -35.03
C ILE A 122 11.05 28.49 -34.33
N LYS A 123 10.99 29.74 -34.79
CA LYS A 123 11.78 30.87 -34.26
C LYS A 123 11.14 32.21 -34.62
N PRO A 124 11.28 33.26 -33.79
CA PRO A 124 11.58 33.18 -32.36
C PRO A 124 10.45 32.47 -31.59
N LEU A 125 10.81 31.83 -30.46
CA LEU A 125 9.81 31.25 -29.55
C LEU A 125 9.12 32.35 -28.73
N LEU A 126 7.82 32.16 -28.47
CA LEU A 126 7.02 33.04 -27.61
C LEU A 126 7.53 33.02 -26.17
N GLU A 127 7.40 34.15 -25.47
CA GLU A 127 7.94 34.35 -24.12
C GLU A 127 7.55 33.25 -23.12
N GLY A 128 6.26 32.87 -23.08
CA GLY A 128 5.75 31.83 -22.19
C GLY A 128 6.34 30.42 -22.43
N ILE A 129 6.91 30.17 -23.61
CA ILE A 129 7.47 28.85 -23.99
C ILE A 129 9.00 28.85 -23.88
N ARG A 130 9.65 30.02 -23.81
CA ARG A 130 11.11 30.15 -23.69
C ARG A 130 11.67 29.43 -22.45
N GLY A 131 10.87 29.27 -21.39
CA GLY A 131 11.26 28.61 -20.14
C GLY A 131 11.19 27.07 -20.12
N LEU A 132 10.67 26.42 -21.16
CA LEU A 132 10.58 24.96 -21.21
C LEU A 132 11.97 24.31 -21.29
N SER A 133 12.37 23.54 -20.26
CA SER A 133 13.62 22.78 -20.27
C SER A 133 13.54 21.53 -21.16
N GLY A 134 14.68 21.04 -21.64
CA GLY A 134 14.75 19.76 -22.35
C GLY A 134 14.18 18.58 -21.55
N GLU A 135 14.34 18.61 -20.22
CA GLU A 135 13.75 17.62 -19.31
C GLU A 135 12.21 17.67 -19.33
N LYS A 136 11.61 18.87 -19.22
CA LYS A 136 10.14 19.02 -19.31
C LYS A 136 9.59 18.59 -20.67
N ILE A 137 10.32 18.89 -21.74
CA ILE A 137 9.97 18.44 -23.09
C ILE A 137 10.03 16.91 -23.17
N GLN A 138 11.08 16.30 -22.63
CA GLN A 138 11.21 14.84 -22.60
C GLN A 138 10.10 14.18 -21.77
N TRP A 139 9.80 14.68 -20.57
CA TRP A 139 8.69 14.18 -19.74
C TRP A 139 7.34 14.29 -20.44
N TYR A 140 7.06 15.42 -21.07
CA TYR A 140 5.83 15.63 -21.82
C TYR A 140 5.71 14.61 -22.96
N LEU A 141 6.77 14.42 -23.76
CA LEU A 141 6.76 13.47 -24.87
C LEU A 141 6.71 12.00 -24.41
N ALA A 142 7.38 11.67 -23.30
CA ALA A 142 7.35 10.35 -22.69
C ALA A 142 5.95 9.95 -22.22
N SER A 143 5.14 10.94 -21.81
CA SER A 143 3.74 10.77 -21.44
C SER A 143 2.81 10.75 -22.67
N GLU A 144 2.98 11.69 -23.61
CA GLU A 144 2.04 11.90 -24.72
C GLU A 144 2.20 10.91 -25.88
N LEU A 145 3.44 10.47 -26.14
CA LEU A 145 3.77 9.57 -27.26
C LEU A 145 4.08 8.14 -26.79
N ARG A 146 3.74 7.80 -25.54
CA ARG A 146 4.07 6.53 -24.87
C ARG A 146 3.78 5.31 -25.75
N ASP A 147 2.54 5.14 -26.16
CA ASP A 147 2.10 3.93 -26.87
C ASP A 147 2.70 3.86 -28.28
N ARG A 148 2.97 5.02 -28.87
CA ARG A 148 3.64 5.09 -30.18
C ARG A 148 5.08 4.65 -30.07
N ILE A 149 5.84 5.17 -29.11
CA ILE A 149 7.24 4.78 -28.93
C ILE A 149 7.32 3.27 -28.65
N ARG A 150 6.37 2.70 -27.90
CA ARG A 150 6.27 1.24 -27.67
C ARG A 150 5.94 0.45 -28.94
N ASN A 151 4.98 0.91 -29.75
CA ASN A 151 4.45 0.14 -30.88
C ASN A 151 5.25 0.32 -32.18
N THR A 152 5.86 1.50 -32.40
CA THR A 152 6.58 1.83 -33.65
C THR A 152 8.10 1.72 -33.53
N GLN A 153 8.64 1.52 -32.32
CA GLN A 153 10.08 1.46 -32.01
C GLN A 153 10.89 2.68 -32.50
N VAL A 154 10.24 3.82 -32.74
CA VAL A 154 10.90 5.05 -33.18
C VAL A 154 11.71 5.64 -32.02
N ARG A 155 12.97 5.99 -32.30
CA ARG A 155 13.84 6.63 -31.30
C ARG A 155 13.60 8.14 -31.31
N VAL A 156 13.10 8.68 -30.20
CA VAL A 156 12.92 10.13 -30.02
C VAL A 156 13.96 10.66 -29.04
N THR A 157 14.68 11.72 -29.42
CA THR A 157 15.73 12.34 -28.60
C THR A 157 15.48 13.85 -28.47
N VAL A 158 15.57 14.36 -27.24
CA VAL A 158 15.50 15.80 -26.95
C VAL A 158 16.90 16.34 -26.68
N ILE A 159 17.34 17.31 -27.46
CA ILE A 159 18.65 17.97 -27.37
C ILE A 159 18.44 19.39 -26.85
N ASP A 160 18.86 19.65 -25.61
CA ASP A 160 18.83 20.99 -25.03
C ASP A 160 20.22 21.62 -25.16
N LYS A 161 20.41 22.47 -26.17
CA LYS A 161 21.68 23.18 -26.39
C LYS A 161 21.95 24.27 -25.35
N LEU A 162 20.92 24.74 -24.64
CA LEU A 162 21.08 25.74 -23.58
C LEU A 162 21.65 25.08 -22.33
N ALA A 163 21.11 23.91 -21.96
CA ALA A 163 21.60 23.10 -20.84
C ALA A 163 22.79 22.20 -21.21
N ARG A 164 23.14 22.10 -22.50
CA ARG A 164 24.14 21.16 -23.05
C ARG A 164 23.87 19.70 -22.66
N LYS A 165 22.59 19.32 -22.61
CA LYS A 165 22.12 17.98 -22.23
C LYS A 165 21.30 17.35 -23.35
N GLN A 166 21.32 16.02 -23.40
CA GLN A 166 20.46 15.23 -24.29
C GLN A 166 19.68 14.23 -23.45
N TYR A 167 18.41 14.03 -23.81
CA TYR A 167 17.49 13.15 -23.12
C TYR A 167 16.85 12.20 -24.13
N GLN A 168 16.93 10.90 -23.87
CA GLN A 168 16.16 9.92 -24.62
C GLN A 168 14.72 9.91 -24.09
N VAL A 169 13.75 9.94 -25.00
CA VAL A 169 12.34 9.82 -24.61
C VAL A 169 12.04 8.34 -24.44
N GLU A 170 11.86 7.91 -23.19
CA GLU A 170 11.48 6.55 -22.86
C GLU A 170 10.01 6.50 -22.46
N PRO A 171 9.24 5.46 -22.86
CA PRO A 171 7.86 5.33 -22.44
C PRO A 171 7.79 5.24 -20.91
N ARG A 172 6.98 6.10 -20.28
CA ARG A 172 6.79 6.05 -18.83
C ARG A 172 6.19 4.70 -18.43
N GLN A 173 6.89 3.98 -17.55
CA GLN A 173 6.42 2.71 -16.97
C GLN A 173 5.48 3.02 -15.79
N PHE A 174 4.35 2.33 -15.73
CA PHE A 174 3.43 2.37 -14.60
C PHE A 174 3.54 1.02 -13.88
N GLU A 175 3.69 1.03 -12.55
CA GLU A 175 3.86 -0.17 -11.74
C GLU A 175 2.50 -0.79 -11.36
N GLY A 176 2.22 -2.03 -11.82
CA GLY A 176 0.96 -2.78 -11.52
C GLY A 176 0.27 -3.43 -12.72
N ARG A 177 -0.71 -4.32 -12.49
CA ARG A 177 -1.16 -5.32 -13.49
C ARG A 177 -2.70 -5.43 -13.57
N LEU A 178 -3.31 -4.76 -14.56
CA LEU A 178 -4.54 -5.15 -15.29
C LEU A 178 -4.85 -4.04 -16.31
N ARG A 179 -4.82 -4.36 -17.62
CA ARG A 179 -5.09 -3.45 -18.78
C ARG A 179 -5.02 -1.94 -18.44
N GLU A 180 -3.80 -1.47 -18.18
CA GLU A 180 -3.37 -0.07 -17.92
C GLU A 180 -4.11 0.76 -16.85
N LEU A 181 -4.88 0.14 -15.95
CA LEU A 181 -5.44 0.78 -14.77
C LEU A 181 -4.76 0.27 -13.50
N TYR A 182 -4.44 1.18 -12.60
CA TYR A 182 -3.61 0.97 -11.43
C TYR A 182 -4.33 1.51 -10.20
N LEU A 183 -4.38 0.69 -9.15
CA LEU A 183 -4.94 1.06 -7.85
C LEU A 183 -3.79 1.50 -6.94
N THR A 184 -3.92 2.69 -6.35
CA THR A 184 -2.91 3.31 -5.49
C THR A 184 -3.55 3.91 -4.24
N GLU A 185 -2.74 4.46 -3.34
CA GLU A 185 -3.22 5.44 -2.35
C GLU A 185 -3.80 6.68 -3.07
N PRO A 186 -4.74 7.40 -2.43
CA PRO A 186 -5.39 8.54 -3.04
C PRO A 186 -4.43 9.72 -3.20
N ASP A 187 -4.22 10.16 -4.44
CA ASP A 187 -3.35 11.29 -4.78
C ASP A 187 -4.02 12.19 -5.84
N GLU A 188 -3.82 13.50 -5.76
CA GLU A 188 -4.37 14.45 -6.74
C GLU A 188 -3.85 14.21 -8.18
N ASP A 189 -2.67 13.58 -8.32
CA ASP A 189 -2.08 13.18 -9.60
C ASP A 189 -2.60 11.82 -10.09
N CYS A 190 -3.35 11.06 -9.27
CA CYS A 190 -3.96 9.80 -9.64
C CYS A 190 -5.25 10.03 -10.43
N ARG A 191 -5.10 9.93 -11.76
CA ARG A 191 -6.17 10.15 -12.73
C ARG A 191 -6.08 9.10 -13.83
N ILE A 192 -7.23 8.82 -14.43
CA ILE A 192 -7.31 8.00 -15.63
C ILE A 192 -7.46 8.91 -16.82
N ALA A 193 -6.53 8.81 -17.77
CA ALA A 193 -6.57 9.56 -19.01
C ALA A 193 -7.23 8.74 -20.13
N LEU A 194 -7.93 9.43 -21.03
CA LEU A 194 -8.49 8.81 -22.24
C LEU A 194 -7.54 9.03 -23.41
N THR A 195 -7.18 7.95 -24.08
CA THR A 195 -6.38 7.96 -25.29
C THR A 195 -7.20 7.54 -26.50
N ARG A 196 -6.81 8.02 -27.68
CA ARG A 196 -7.35 7.57 -28.96
C ARG A 196 -6.18 7.24 -29.89
N ASP A 197 -6.08 5.99 -30.30
CA ASP A 197 -4.95 5.46 -31.08
C ASP A 197 -3.61 5.80 -30.39
N GLY A 198 -3.56 5.65 -29.05
CA GLY A 198 -2.36 5.92 -28.25
C GLY A 198 -1.98 7.41 -28.14
N THR A 199 -2.93 8.31 -28.35
CA THR A 199 -2.76 9.77 -28.17
C THR A 199 -3.70 10.24 -27.08
N ARG A 200 -3.19 10.93 -26.06
CA ARG A 200 -4.04 11.46 -25.00
C ARG A 200 -4.98 12.54 -25.55
N VAL A 201 -6.26 12.35 -25.29
CA VAL A 201 -7.35 13.27 -25.65
C VAL A 201 -7.82 13.98 -24.38
N ILE A 202 -8.11 13.23 -23.32
CA ILE A 202 -8.57 13.74 -22.03
C ILE A 202 -7.57 13.32 -20.96
N ALA A 203 -7.17 14.27 -20.11
CA ALA A 203 -6.22 13.99 -19.02
C ALA A 203 -6.89 13.32 -17.81
N ASP A 204 -8.19 13.55 -17.61
CA ASP A 204 -8.96 13.02 -16.49
C ASP A 204 -10.38 12.67 -16.94
N ILE A 205 -10.70 11.39 -17.09
CA ILE A 205 -12.04 10.94 -17.49
C ILE A 205 -13.12 11.30 -16.48
N GLY A 206 -12.76 11.57 -15.22
CA GLY A 206 -13.70 12.03 -14.20
C GLY A 206 -14.24 13.44 -14.45
N THR A 207 -13.73 14.14 -15.47
CA THR A 207 -14.27 15.43 -15.94
C THR A 207 -15.36 15.27 -17.02
N LEU A 208 -15.59 14.06 -17.50
CA LEU A 208 -16.54 13.78 -18.57
C LEU A 208 -17.96 13.52 -18.02
N PRO A 209 -19.02 14.00 -18.69
CA PRO A 209 -20.39 13.77 -18.27
C PRO A 209 -20.78 12.31 -18.13
N GLY A 210 -21.27 11.92 -16.95
CA GLY A 210 -21.64 10.55 -16.60
C GLY A 210 -20.54 9.77 -15.89
N LEU A 211 -19.34 10.35 -15.79
CA LEU A 211 -18.18 9.77 -15.10
C LEU A 211 -17.70 10.64 -13.92
N GLU A 212 -18.43 11.69 -13.52
CA GLU A 212 -18.07 12.58 -12.41
C GLU A 212 -18.32 11.95 -11.01
N ARG A 213 -18.14 10.64 -10.89
CA ARG A 213 -18.43 9.86 -9.69
C ARG A 213 -17.37 8.77 -9.45
N PRO A 214 -17.30 8.21 -8.22
CA PRO A 214 -16.43 7.07 -7.95
C PRO A 214 -16.72 5.89 -8.89
N PRO A 215 -15.69 5.19 -9.37
CA PRO A 215 -14.30 5.28 -8.94
C PRO A 215 -13.49 6.34 -9.68
N TRP A 216 -14.02 6.93 -10.75
CA TRP A 216 -13.31 7.82 -11.66
C TRP A 216 -12.88 9.15 -11.01
N SER A 217 -13.70 9.69 -10.09
CA SER A 217 -13.38 10.88 -9.30
C SER A 217 -12.69 10.60 -7.96
N SER A 218 -12.45 9.32 -7.62
CA SER A 218 -12.00 8.90 -6.29
C SER A 218 -10.53 9.15 -5.99
N ARG A 219 -9.71 9.39 -7.02
CA ARG A 219 -8.24 9.54 -6.94
C ARG A 219 -7.47 8.30 -6.48
N TYR A 220 -8.12 7.15 -6.34
CA TYR A 220 -7.44 5.87 -6.07
C TYR A 220 -6.90 5.20 -7.35
N LEU A 221 -7.25 5.73 -8.52
CA LEU A 221 -6.94 5.09 -9.79
C LEU A 221 -6.05 5.97 -10.66
N GLN A 222 -4.99 5.38 -11.16
CA GLN A 222 -4.12 5.96 -12.18
C GLN A 222 -4.15 5.07 -13.42
N GLY A 223 -4.12 5.65 -14.62
CA GLY A 223 -4.04 4.80 -15.82
C GLY A 223 -4.48 5.45 -17.11
N LEU A 224 -4.64 4.61 -18.13
CA LEU A 224 -5.03 4.99 -19.48
C LEU A 224 -6.14 4.08 -20.00
N ILE A 225 -7.11 4.65 -20.72
CA ILE A 225 -8.12 3.90 -21.45
C ILE A 225 -8.08 4.36 -22.92
N ASP A 226 -7.69 3.45 -23.82
CA ASP A 226 -7.66 3.71 -25.26
C ASP A 226 -9.02 3.39 -25.90
N VAL A 227 -9.59 4.39 -26.56
CA VAL A 227 -10.94 4.34 -27.13
C VAL A 227 -10.90 4.86 -28.58
N PRO A 228 -10.40 4.06 -29.54
CA PRO A 228 -10.11 4.50 -30.91
C PRO A 228 -11.36 4.99 -31.68
N TYR A 229 -12.54 4.53 -31.28
CA TYR A 229 -13.81 4.77 -31.96
C TYR A 229 -14.53 6.07 -31.56
N LEU A 230 -14.06 6.79 -30.53
CA LEU A 230 -14.67 8.06 -30.11
C LEU A 230 -14.43 9.18 -31.12
N ASN A 231 -15.46 9.99 -31.32
CA ASN A 231 -15.40 11.16 -32.19
C ASN A 231 -14.92 12.38 -31.39
N LEU A 232 -14.01 13.16 -31.98
CA LEU A 232 -13.44 14.36 -31.36
C LEU A 232 -14.12 15.63 -31.89
N THR A 233 -14.24 16.65 -31.04
CA THR A 233 -14.83 17.93 -31.43
C THR A 233 -13.94 18.62 -32.47
N PRO A 234 -14.50 19.11 -33.59
CA PRO A 234 -13.73 19.84 -34.59
C PRO A 234 -13.03 21.06 -33.96
N GLY A 235 -11.71 21.20 -34.14
CA GLY A 235 -10.94 22.36 -33.71
C GLY A 235 -10.14 22.20 -32.41
N THR A 236 -10.51 21.28 -31.52
CA THR A 236 -9.76 20.99 -30.28
C THR A 236 -9.52 19.49 -30.13
N ARG A 237 -8.24 19.07 -30.04
CA ARG A 237 -7.87 17.64 -29.83
C ARG A 237 -8.27 17.09 -28.46
N SER A 238 -8.82 17.95 -27.60
CA SER A 238 -9.20 17.65 -26.22
C SER A 238 -10.71 17.58 -26.00
N GLY A 239 -11.53 17.78 -27.04
CA GLY A 239 -12.99 17.69 -26.93
C GLY A 239 -13.50 16.36 -27.49
N ILE A 240 -14.47 15.75 -26.81
CA ILE A 240 -15.18 14.54 -27.28
C ILE A 240 -16.59 14.95 -27.74
N VAL A 241 -17.07 14.36 -28.83
CA VAL A 241 -18.46 14.51 -29.27
C VAL A 241 -19.32 13.53 -28.47
N HIS A 242 -20.35 14.02 -27.79
CA HIS A 242 -21.23 13.20 -26.95
C HIS A 242 -22.34 12.57 -27.80
N ASP A 243 -21.96 11.68 -28.71
CA ASP A 243 -22.86 10.94 -29.60
C ASP A 243 -23.15 9.53 -29.05
N GLU A 244 -23.81 8.70 -29.86
CA GLU A 244 -24.12 7.30 -29.53
C GLU A 244 -22.87 6.48 -29.18
N ARG A 245 -21.70 6.81 -29.73
CA ARG A 245 -20.45 6.10 -29.44
C ARG A 245 -19.90 6.47 -28.07
N TYR A 246 -20.05 7.73 -27.67
CA TYR A 246 -19.77 8.16 -26.30
C TYR A 246 -20.74 7.48 -25.31
N GLY A 247 -22.03 7.42 -25.64
CA GLY A 247 -23.02 6.68 -24.85
C GLY A 247 -22.63 5.21 -24.64
N ALA A 248 -22.31 4.50 -25.73
CA ALA A 248 -21.87 3.10 -25.68
C ALA A 248 -20.57 2.91 -24.87
N PHE A 249 -19.65 3.88 -24.91
CA PHE A 249 -18.44 3.87 -24.08
C PHE A 249 -18.77 3.97 -22.59
N VAL A 250 -19.63 4.92 -22.20
CA VAL A 250 -20.05 5.09 -20.80
C VAL A 250 -20.79 3.84 -20.30
N GLU A 251 -21.67 3.25 -21.10
CA GLU A 251 -22.35 2.00 -20.76
C GLU A 251 -21.38 0.83 -20.58
N ALA A 252 -20.37 0.73 -21.44
CA ALA A 252 -19.34 -0.31 -21.34
C ALA A 252 -18.48 -0.19 -20.06
N LEU A 253 -18.39 1.01 -19.46
CA LEU A 253 -17.68 1.24 -18.21
C LEU A 253 -18.46 0.82 -16.96
N VAL A 254 -19.79 0.63 -17.04
CA VAL A 254 -20.63 0.33 -15.86
C VAL A 254 -20.18 -0.95 -15.10
N PRO A 255 -19.92 -2.10 -15.77
CA PRO A 255 -19.44 -3.29 -15.07
C PRO A 255 -18.05 -3.09 -14.44
N LEU A 256 -17.20 -2.30 -15.11
CA LEU A 256 -15.85 -2.00 -14.64
C LEU A 256 -15.89 -1.05 -13.43
N GLU A 257 -16.78 -0.06 -13.44
CA GLU A 257 -17.05 0.83 -12.31
C GLU A 257 -17.43 0.04 -11.05
N ALA A 258 -18.34 -0.93 -11.18
CA ALA A 258 -18.73 -1.79 -10.06
C ALA A 258 -17.56 -2.62 -9.52
N HIS A 259 -16.75 -3.21 -10.41
CA HIS A 259 -15.59 -4.01 -10.02
C HIS A 259 -14.52 -3.18 -9.30
N LEU A 260 -14.16 -2.01 -9.86
CA LEU A 260 -13.14 -1.11 -9.30
C LEU A 260 -13.57 -0.53 -7.95
N ASN A 261 -14.84 -0.15 -7.78
CA ASN A 261 -15.37 0.27 -6.48
C ASN A 261 -15.22 -0.85 -5.43
N GLY A 262 -15.46 -2.11 -5.81
CA GLY A 262 -15.24 -3.26 -4.93
C GLY A 262 -13.78 -3.43 -4.49
N LEU A 263 -12.82 -3.18 -5.40
CA LEU A 263 -11.39 -3.22 -5.09
C LEU A 263 -10.96 -2.07 -4.18
N ILE A 264 -11.42 -0.84 -4.44
CA ILE A 264 -11.14 0.33 -3.60
C ILE A 264 -11.67 0.12 -2.17
N GLU A 265 -12.89 -0.41 -2.05
CA GLU A 265 -13.50 -0.74 -0.75
C GLU A 265 -12.71 -1.81 0.00
N ALA A 266 -12.22 -2.85 -0.69
CA ALA A 266 -11.38 -3.88 -0.07
C ALA A 266 -10.05 -3.31 0.42
N GLN A 267 -9.40 -2.44 -0.35
CA GLN A 267 -8.17 -1.77 0.05
C GLN A 267 -8.39 -0.86 1.26
N ARG A 268 -9.43 -0.02 1.24
CA ARG A 268 -9.76 0.85 2.38
C ARG A 268 -9.97 0.05 3.66
N ARG A 269 -10.68 -1.09 3.59
CA ARG A 269 -10.86 -1.96 4.76
C ARG A 269 -9.54 -2.53 5.27
N ALA A 270 -8.65 -2.94 4.37
CA ALA A 270 -7.33 -3.45 4.76
C ALA A 270 -6.47 -2.34 5.41
N GLU A 271 -6.48 -1.13 4.87
CA GLU A 271 -5.79 0.03 5.42
C GLU A 271 -6.35 0.43 6.80
N GLU A 272 -7.68 0.47 6.95
CA GLU A 272 -8.36 0.75 8.22
C GLU A 272 -8.02 -0.32 9.27
N GLU A 273 -7.99 -1.59 8.88
CA GLU A 273 -7.61 -2.68 9.78
C GLU A 273 -6.14 -2.57 10.21
N GLN A 274 -5.23 -2.24 9.28
CA GLN A 274 -3.83 -2.04 9.59
C GLN A 274 -3.62 -0.82 10.51
N ALA A 275 -4.26 0.31 10.21
CA ALA A 275 -4.21 1.51 11.04
C ALA A 275 -4.79 1.27 12.44
N SER A 276 -5.86 0.46 12.53
CA SER A 276 -6.44 0.03 13.79
C SER A 276 -5.46 -0.84 14.60
N ARG A 277 -4.81 -1.81 13.96
CA ARG A 277 -3.78 -2.67 14.56
C ARG A 277 -2.58 -1.86 15.06
N GLU A 278 -2.10 -0.89 14.28
CA GLU A 278 -1.01 0.01 14.69
C GLU A 278 -1.40 0.86 15.89
N SER A 279 -2.61 1.43 15.88
CA SER A 279 -3.14 2.22 17.00
C SER A 279 -3.26 1.37 18.27
N LEU A 280 -3.73 0.12 18.15
CA LEU A 280 -3.81 -0.82 19.27
C LEU A 280 -2.43 -1.13 19.84
N ARG A 281 -1.42 -1.36 18.98
CA ARG A 281 -0.04 -1.59 19.41
C ARG A 281 0.54 -0.39 20.15
N ALA A 282 0.29 0.83 19.65
CA ALA A 282 0.74 2.07 20.29
C ALA A 282 0.09 2.25 21.68
N ILE A 283 -1.23 2.05 21.77
CA ILE A 283 -1.99 2.10 23.03
C ILE A 283 -1.42 1.08 24.02
N GLN A 284 -1.35 -0.20 23.64
CA GLN A 284 -0.88 -1.26 24.53
C GLN A 284 0.58 -1.07 24.98
N ARG A 285 1.43 -0.47 24.14
CA ARG A 285 2.80 -0.12 24.52
C ARG A 285 2.82 1.02 25.54
N ALA A 286 2.08 2.10 25.31
CA ALA A 286 1.99 3.22 26.23
C ALA A 286 1.46 2.79 27.62
N PHE A 287 0.45 1.92 27.66
CA PHE A 287 -0.05 1.34 28.91
C PHE A 287 1.00 0.48 29.62
N ARG A 288 1.69 -0.41 28.90
CA ARG A 288 2.76 -1.22 29.50
C ARG A 288 3.87 -0.36 30.11
N GLU A 289 4.28 0.70 29.41
CA GLU A 289 5.32 1.60 29.90
C GLU A 289 4.85 2.46 31.09
N ALA A 290 3.60 2.94 31.08
CA ALA A 290 3.01 3.67 32.20
C ALA A 290 2.91 2.81 33.47
N MET A 291 2.54 1.54 33.33
CA MET A 291 2.40 0.60 34.45
C MET A 291 3.73 0.23 35.11
N LEU A 292 4.87 0.39 34.43
CA LEU A 292 6.19 0.22 35.05
C LEU A 292 6.55 1.36 36.01
N VAL A 293 5.92 2.52 35.86
CA VAL A 293 6.17 3.73 36.67
C VAL A 293 5.17 3.83 37.83
N LEU A 294 3.95 3.35 37.62
CA LEU A 294 2.89 3.38 38.64
C LEU A 294 3.17 2.38 39.80
N PRO A 295 2.66 2.66 41.02
CA PRO A 295 2.85 1.78 42.17
C PRO A 295 2.32 0.37 41.90
N ARG A 296 3.21 -0.63 41.95
CA ARG A 296 2.87 -2.03 41.65
C ARG A 296 1.76 -2.58 42.55
N GLU A 297 1.68 -2.12 43.80
CA GLU A 297 0.67 -2.54 44.77
C GLU A 297 -0.77 -2.17 44.36
N GLU A 298 -0.94 -1.10 43.58
CA GLU A 298 -2.25 -0.57 43.18
C GLU A 298 -2.59 -0.85 41.70
N TYR A 299 -1.57 -1.11 40.87
CA TYR A 299 -1.66 -1.19 39.42
C TYR A 299 -1.17 -2.51 38.79
N ASP A 300 -0.88 -3.56 39.57
CA ASP A 300 -0.53 -4.91 39.07
C ASP A 300 -1.77 -5.68 38.57
N TRP A 301 -2.47 -5.11 37.59
CA TRP A 301 -3.69 -5.67 37.01
C TRP A 301 -3.39 -6.73 35.95
N PHE A 302 -2.12 -6.88 35.56
CA PHE A 302 -1.67 -7.75 34.49
C PHE A 302 -0.39 -8.45 34.91
N ASP A 303 -0.33 -9.78 34.74
CA ASP A 303 0.86 -10.62 34.91
C ASP A 303 1.97 -10.25 33.86
N ILE A 304 2.45 -9.00 33.85
CA ILE A 304 3.54 -8.51 33.00
C ILE A 304 4.83 -8.98 33.66
N GLN A 305 5.22 -10.22 33.37
CA GLN A 305 6.55 -10.70 33.76
C GLN A 305 7.61 -9.86 33.05
N SER A 306 8.14 -8.87 33.75
CA SER A 306 9.38 -8.21 33.42
C SER A 306 10.49 -9.26 33.43
N ARG A 307 10.90 -9.72 32.24
CA ARG A 307 12.21 -10.35 32.06
C ARG A 307 13.26 -9.28 32.31
N SER A 308 13.69 -9.15 33.56
CA SER A 308 14.90 -8.43 33.90
C SER A 308 16.09 -9.19 33.30
N PRO A 309 16.98 -8.53 32.52
CA PRO A 309 18.24 -9.13 32.14
C PRO A 309 19.11 -9.18 33.39
N GLN A 310 19.26 -10.37 33.97
CA GLN A 310 20.10 -10.54 35.14
C GLN A 310 21.55 -10.32 34.72
N ALA A 311 22.16 -9.36 35.41
CA ALA A 311 23.54 -8.92 35.27
C ALA A 311 24.51 -10.10 35.18
N SER A 312 25.13 -10.23 34.01
CA SER A 312 26.48 -10.75 33.88
C SER A 312 27.40 -9.86 34.71
N GLY A 313 27.85 -10.39 35.85
CA GLY A 313 28.83 -9.75 36.72
C GLY A 313 30.10 -9.40 35.96
N ALA A 314 30.65 -8.25 36.30
CA ALA A 314 31.89 -7.71 35.80
C ALA A 314 33.07 -8.67 35.99
N GLY A 315 33.92 -8.72 34.97
CA GLY A 315 35.23 -9.36 34.98
C GLY A 315 35.83 -9.31 33.58
N GLU A 316 36.47 -8.19 33.22
CA GLU A 316 37.35 -8.12 32.04
C GLU A 316 38.62 -8.99 32.22
N PRO A 317 39.30 -9.37 31.11
CA PRO A 317 40.09 -10.60 30.96
C PRO A 317 41.62 -10.34 30.95
N PRO A 318 42.49 -11.25 30.44
CA PRO A 318 42.72 -12.65 30.82
C PRO A 318 44.19 -12.89 31.25
N GLY A 319 44.43 -13.88 32.12
CA GLY A 319 45.75 -14.44 32.41
C GLY A 319 45.84 -15.87 31.88
N ARG A 320 46.83 -16.09 31.01
CA ARG A 320 47.14 -17.33 30.28
C ARG A 320 47.54 -18.50 31.18
N ASP A 321 47.26 -19.69 30.63
CA ASP A 321 47.93 -20.99 30.83
C ASP A 321 47.77 -21.70 32.19
N VAL A 322 47.19 -22.90 32.17
CA VAL A 322 47.89 -24.20 32.28
C VAL A 322 46.87 -25.36 32.38
N GLU A 323 47.14 -26.36 31.56
CA GLU A 323 46.87 -27.81 31.61
C GLU A 323 46.14 -28.41 32.83
N ALA A 324 45.20 -29.32 32.58
CA ALA A 324 45.37 -30.76 32.85
C ALA A 324 44.09 -31.57 32.53
N SER A 325 44.33 -32.68 31.82
CA SER A 325 43.56 -33.92 31.60
C SER A 325 42.47 -34.26 32.64
N GLY A 326 41.36 -34.94 32.32
CA GLY A 326 41.00 -35.75 31.17
C GLY A 326 40.25 -37.00 31.64
N VAL A 327 39.24 -37.40 30.86
CA VAL A 327 38.60 -38.74 30.74
C VAL A 327 37.41 -39.08 31.66
N GLU A 328 36.26 -39.19 30.97
CA GLU A 328 35.11 -40.13 31.03
C GLU A 328 34.58 -40.70 32.35
N GLY A 329 33.25 -40.73 32.47
CA GLY A 329 32.56 -41.65 33.37
C GLY A 329 31.11 -41.26 33.70
N GLU A 330 30.19 -42.18 33.43
CA GLU A 330 28.78 -42.17 33.80
C GLU A 330 28.51 -41.90 35.30
N GLY A 331 27.30 -41.41 35.59
CA GLY A 331 26.58 -41.71 36.83
C GLY A 331 26.60 -40.65 37.93
N GLY A 332 25.38 -40.18 38.29
CA GLY A 332 24.92 -39.89 39.66
C GLY A 332 25.65 -38.81 40.49
N VAL A 333 24.93 -37.97 41.22
CA VAL A 333 24.63 -38.07 42.68
C VAL A 333 24.72 -36.60 43.19
N PRO A 334 24.07 -36.09 44.27
CA PRO A 334 23.21 -36.74 45.26
C PRO A 334 21.83 -36.07 45.47
N GLU A 335 20.84 -36.88 45.85
CA GLU A 335 19.91 -36.45 46.92
C GLU A 335 20.71 -36.18 48.20
N PRO A 336 20.42 -35.13 48.99
CA PRO A 336 20.93 -35.07 50.35
C PRO A 336 20.32 -36.23 51.14
N ARG A 337 21.06 -37.33 51.26
CA ARG A 337 20.75 -38.42 52.18
C ARG A 337 21.04 -37.96 53.60
N GLY A 338 20.01 -38.01 54.43
CA GLY A 338 20.14 -38.18 55.87
C GLY A 338 20.56 -36.93 56.64
N GLY A 339 19.72 -35.89 56.60
CA GLY A 339 19.45 -35.14 57.82
C GLY A 339 18.16 -35.70 58.41
N GLU A 340 18.17 -36.04 59.71
CA GLU A 340 16.97 -36.44 60.46
C GLU A 340 15.74 -35.61 60.10
N PRO A 341 14.52 -36.18 60.13
CA PRO A 341 13.35 -35.47 59.67
C PRO A 341 13.16 -34.23 60.55
N ILE A 342 13.53 -33.06 60.03
CA ILE A 342 13.04 -31.81 60.58
C ILE A 342 11.54 -31.89 60.34
N GLN A 343 10.84 -32.20 61.43
CA GLN A 343 9.41 -32.27 61.57
C GLN A 343 8.83 -31.06 60.82
N ARG A 344 8.34 -31.30 59.60
CA ARG A 344 7.53 -30.32 58.86
C ARG A 344 6.42 -29.93 59.82
N GLN A 345 6.49 -28.71 60.34
CA GLN A 345 5.48 -28.19 61.23
C GLN A 345 4.12 -28.41 60.56
N PHE A 346 3.19 -28.91 61.35
CA PHE A 346 1.98 -29.65 60.99
C PHE A 346 0.92 -28.84 60.18
N PHE A 347 1.30 -27.75 59.50
CA PHE A 347 0.39 -26.78 58.90
C PHE A 347 0.53 -26.51 57.38
N ASP A 348 1.47 -27.13 56.66
CA ASP A 348 1.68 -26.83 55.23
C ASP A 348 1.37 -27.98 54.26
N TYR A 349 0.37 -28.81 54.56
CA TYR A 349 -0.16 -29.75 53.56
C TYR A 349 -1.21 -29.06 52.68
N ALA A 350 -1.09 -29.23 51.36
CA ALA A 350 -2.12 -28.83 50.42
C ALA A 350 -3.44 -29.55 50.77
N GLY A 351 -4.53 -28.80 50.79
CA GLY A 351 -5.87 -29.35 51.02
C GLY A 351 -6.34 -30.24 49.86
N PRO A 352 -7.57 -30.77 49.95
CA PRO A 352 -8.13 -31.56 48.86
C PRO A 352 -8.20 -30.76 47.55
N LEU A 353 -8.17 -31.49 46.43
CA LEU A 353 -8.35 -30.97 45.08
C LEU A 353 -9.59 -30.07 45.03
N HIS A 354 -9.42 -28.86 44.53
CA HIS A 354 -10.51 -27.89 44.38
C HIS A 354 -10.65 -27.42 42.94
N THR A 355 -9.53 -27.27 42.22
CA THR A 355 -9.53 -26.85 40.81
C THR A 355 -8.36 -27.49 40.05
N VAL A 356 -8.48 -27.57 38.73
CA VAL A 356 -7.36 -27.87 37.83
C VAL A 356 -7.32 -26.80 36.75
N VAL A 357 -6.12 -26.51 36.22
CA VAL A 357 -5.92 -25.62 35.07
C VAL A 357 -4.95 -26.28 34.10
N ILE A 358 -5.20 -26.18 32.79
CA ILE A 358 -4.24 -26.59 31.76
C ILE A 358 -3.29 -25.42 31.47
N SER A 359 -1.99 -25.69 31.41
CA SER A 359 -0.95 -24.73 31.03
C SER A 359 -0.18 -25.22 29.80
N PRO A 360 -0.16 -24.47 28.69
CA PRO A 360 -0.92 -23.24 28.45
C PRO A 360 -2.43 -23.50 28.22
N ALA A 361 -3.30 -22.59 28.66
CA ALA A 361 -4.76 -22.70 28.43
C ALA A 361 -5.17 -22.35 26.99
N ALA A 362 -4.32 -21.62 26.27
CA ALA A 362 -4.47 -21.37 24.84
C ALA A 362 -3.10 -21.42 24.13
N SER A 363 -3.03 -21.98 22.92
CA SER A 363 -1.80 -22.05 22.14
C SER A 363 -2.06 -21.91 20.64
N THR A 364 -1.16 -21.25 19.91
CA THR A 364 -1.15 -21.27 18.44
C THR A 364 0.02 -22.11 17.95
N LEU A 365 -0.21 -22.97 16.98
CA LEU A 365 0.75 -23.90 16.39
C LEU A 365 0.62 -23.89 14.87
N ALA A 366 1.72 -24.12 14.15
CA ALA A 366 1.62 -24.44 12.74
C ALA A 366 1.10 -25.88 12.56
N VAL A 367 0.57 -26.18 11.38
CA VAL A 367 0.23 -27.55 10.97
C VAL A 367 1.39 -28.52 11.23
N SER A 368 1.08 -29.74 11.68
CA SER A 368 2.06 -30.80 11.97
C SER A 368 3.13 -30.48 13.04
N GLN A 369 2.94 -29.44 13.86
CA GLN A 369 3.82 -29.12 14.99
C GLN A 369 3.31 -29.71 16.31
N ARG A 370 4.17 -29.75 17.33
CA ARG A 370 3.87 -30.33 18.66
C ARG A 370 3.85 -29.28 19.77
N ARG A 371 2.99 -29.48 20.78
CA ARG A 371 2.93 -28.65 21.98
C ARG A 371 2.72 -29.49 23.23
N ARG A 372 3.48 -29.17 24.27
CA ARG A 372 3.31 -29.76 25.61
C ARG A 372 2.29 -28.96 26.41
N LEU A 373 1.41 -29.68 27.09
CA LEU A 373 0.36 -29.15 27.94
C LEU A 373 0.43 -29.86 29.29
N ARG A 374 0.25 -29.11 30.37
CA ARG A 374 0.35 -29.63 31.73
C ARG A 374 -0.89 -29.29 32.56
N ALA A 375 -1.45 -30.27 33.23
CA ALA A 375 -2.49 -30.08 34.22
C ALA A 375 -1.88 -29.61 35.55
N LEU A 376 -2.47 -28.58 36.14
CA LEU A 376 -2.02 -27.96 37.38
C LEU A 376 -3.16 -28.03 38.42
N PRO A 377 -3.22 -29.12 39.21
CA PRO A 377 -4.22 -29.31 40.27
C PRO A 377 -3.93 -28.42 41.47
N ARG A 378 -4.97 -27.81 42.06
CA ARG A 378 -4.86 -26.85 43.15
C ARG A 378 -5.91 -27.07 44.24
N ASP A 379 -5.52 -26.80 45.48
CA ASP A 379 -6.43 -26.76 46.64
C ASP A 379 -7.21 -25.43 46.72
N ARG A 380 -8.09 -25.30 47.70
CA ARG A 380 -8.89 -24.08 47.92
C ARG A 380 -8.04 -22.82 48.17
N SER A 381 -6.84 -23.00 48.69
CA SER A 381 -5.85 -21.93 48.94
C SER A 381 -4.88 -21.73 47.77
N ARG A 382 -5.17 -22.33 46.60
CA ARG A 382 -4.38 -22.29 45.36
C ARG A 382 -2.99 -22.95 45.43
N ARG A 383 -2.71 -23.75 46.46
CA ARG A 383 -1.48 -24.57 46.58
C ARG A 383 -1.57 -25.80 45.69
N ARG A 384 -0.43 -26.31 45.22
CA ARG A 384 -0.40 -27.48 44.33
C ARG A 384 -0.75 -28.75 45.10
N VAL A 385 -1.72 -29.49 44.57
CA VAL A 385 -2.03 -30.84 45.05
C VAL A 385 -1.19 -31.80 44.21
N GLU A 386 -0.44 -32.68 44.86
CA GLU A 386 0.50 -33.60 44.20
C GLU A 386 0.23 -35.08 44.55
N GLN A 387 -0.66 -35.34 45.52
CA GLN A 387 -0.93 -36.68 46.04
C GLN A 387 -2.31 -37.20 45.61
N ASP A 388 -2.41 -38.51 45.35
CA ASP A 388 -3.64 -39.25 45.02
C ASP A 388 -4.39 -38.74 43.76
N LEU A 389 -3.67 -38.28 42.73
CA LEU A 389 -4.27 -37.70 41.52
C LEU A 389 -4.25 -38.66 40.34
N THR A 390 -5.36 -38.71 39.60
CA THR A 390 -5.46 -39.39 38.31
C THR A 390 -5.89 -38.38 37.24
N PHE A 391 -5.29 -38.46 36.05
CA PHE A 391 -5.55 -37.56 34.93
C PHE A 391 -6.21 -38.33 33.79
N ALA A 392 -7.15 -37.68 33.11
CA ALA A 392 -7.75 -38.19 31.89
C ALA A 392 -7.86 -37.03 30.89
N TRP A 393 -7.04 -37.07 29.85
CA TRP A 393 -7.03 -36.09 28.76
C TRP A 393 -7.82 -36.59 27.57
N GLU A 394 -8.56 -35.69 26.93
CA GLU A 394 -9.31 -35.97 25.72
C GLU A 394 -9.36 -34.75 24.80
N ILE A 395 -9.40 -35.01 23.49
CA ILE A 395 -9.73 -33.99 22.49
C ILE A 395 -11.25 -33.98 22.36
N VAL A 396 -11.88 -32.90 22.82
CA VAL A 396 -13.34 -32.75 22.85
C VAL A 396 -13.89 -32.31 21.49
N ASP A 397 -13.11 -31.52 20.75
CA ASP A 397 -13.48 -31.00 19.42
C ASP A 397 -12.21 -30.69 18.59
N GLY A 398 -12.30 -30.82 17.27
CA GLY A 398 -11.17 -30.65 16.34
C GLY A 398 -10.36 -31.92 16.04
N GLY A 399 -9.22 -31.76 15.36
CA GLY A 399 -8.33 -32.85 14.96
C GLY A 399 -6.97 -32.85 15.67
N GLY A 400 -6.22 -33.94 15.55
CA GLY A 400 -4.88 -34.10 16.15
C GLY A 400 -4.75 -35.37 16.99
N THR A 401 -3.60 -35.56 17.62
CA THR A 401 -3.31 -36.74 18.46
C THR A 401 -2.63 -36.35 19.78
N LEU A 402 -2.94 -37.09 20.84
CA LEU A 402 -2.25 -37.01 22.14
C LEU A 402 -1.32 -38.22 22.29
N LEU A 403 -0.07 -37.98 22.68
CA LEU A 403 0.89 -39.06 22.92
C LEU A 403 0.63 -39.83 24.22
N SER A 404 -0.09 -39.21 25.17
CA SER A 404 -0.52 -39.81 26.43
C SER A 404 -1.82 -39.16 26.88
N THR A 405 -2.65 -39.90 27.62
CA THR A 405 -3.93 -39.40 28.15
C THR A 405 -4.04 -39.50 29.67
N SER A 406 -3.07 -40.12 30.36
CA SER A 406 -3.11 -40.39 31.80
C SER A 406 -2.08 -39.60 32.63
N ASP A 407 -1.19 -38.87 31.97
CA ASP A 407 -0.10 -38.15 32.63
C ASP A 407 -0.51 -36.74 33.03
N GLN A 408 0.21 -36.16 34.00
CA GLN A 408 0.04 -34.74 34.34
C GLN A 408 0.46 -33.82 33.18
N GLU A 409 1.42 -34.24 32.36
CA GLU A 409 1.90 -33.53 31.17
C GLU A 409 1.71 -34.39 29.93
N VAL A 410 1.07 -33.85 28.90
CA VAL A 410 0.79 -34.52 27.63
C VAL A 410 1.33 -33.70 26.46
N SER A 411 1.73 -34.39 25.40
CA SER A 411 2.13 -33.74 24.15
C SER A 411 1.02 -33.90 23.11
N PHE A 412 0.53 -32.77 22.63
CA PHE A 412 -0.42 -32.67 21.52
C PHE A 412 0.33 -32.51 20.19
N GLU A 413 -0.11 -33.21 19.15
CA GLU A 413 0.38 -33.11 17.78
C GLU A 413 -0.73 -32.59 16.85
N ALA A 414 -0.43 -31.47 16.19
CA ALA A 414 -1.38 -30.77 15.34
C ALA A 414 -1.65 -31.53 14.02
N PRO A 415 -2.89 -31.52 13.51
CA PRO A 415 -3.21 -32.11 12.21
C PRO A 415 -2.58 -31.33 11.05
N ALA A 416 -2.57 -31.94 9.86
CA ALA A 416 -2.01 -31.36 8.64
C ALA A 416 -2.86 -30.24 8.01
N SER A 417 -4.02 -29.92 8.59
CA SER A 417 -4.92 -28.85 8.13
C SER A 417 -5.22 -27.86 9.26
N PRO A 418 -5.40 -26.55 8.96
CA PRO A 418 -5.75 -25.55 9.96
C PRO A 418 -7.08 -25.86 10.65
N VAL A 419 -7.10 -25.85 11.98
CA VAL A 419 -8.28 -26.17 12.79
C VAL A 419 -8.15 -25.61 14.20
N LEU A 420 -9.28 -25.29 14.84
CA LEU A 420 -9.33 -25.00 16.27
C LEU A 420 -9.60 -26.31 17.02
N VAL A 421 -8.74 -26.65 17.98
CA VAL A 421 -8.82 -27.88 18.76
C VAL A 421 -9.15 -27.53 20.20
N ARG A 422 -10.17 -28.19 20.76
CA ARG A 422 -10.54 -28.08 22.17
C ARG A 422 -10.10 -29.32 22.91
N LEU A 423 -9.19 -29.13 23.87
CA LEU A 423 -8.63 -30.18 24.71
C LEU A 423 -9.21 -30.06 26.11
N SER A 424 -9.55 -31.18 26.74
CA SER A 424 -10.01 -31.23 28.13
C SER A 424 -9.11 -32.16 28.95
N VAL A 425 -8.97 -31.83 30.24
CA VAL A 425 -8.43 -32.74 31.24
C VAL A 425 -9.41 -32.85 32.40
N ALA A 426 -9.72 -34.08 32.78
CA ALA A 426 -10.37 -34.38 34.05
C ALA A 426 -9.32 -34.89 35.04
N VAL A 427 -9.30 -34.32 36.24
CA VAL A 427 -8.44 -34.76 37.34
C VAL A 427 -9.31 -35.21 38.48
N SER A 428 -9.05 -36.41 39.00
CA SER A 428 -9.76 -36.93 40.18
C SER A 428 -8.82 -37.24 41.33
N GLN A 429 -9.29 -36.91 42.54
CA GLN A 429 -8.66 -37.21 43.82
C GLN A 429 -9.72 -37.80 44.74
N ARG A 430 -9.70 -39.13 44.93
CA ARG A 430 -10.74 -39.87 45.67
C ARG A 430 -12.14 -39.56 45.09
N ASP A 431 -13.04 -38.99 45.88
CA ASP A 431 -14.41 -38.64 45.46
C ASP A 431 -14.53 -37.28 44.74
N ILE A 432 -13.43 -36.51 44.65
CA ILE A 432 -13.44 -35.17 44.06
C ILE A 432 -12.95 -35.24 42.61
N ARG A 433 -13.72 -34.67 41.68
CA ARG A 433 -13.36 -34.55 40.26
C ARG A 433 -13.45 -33.09 39.81
N CYS A 434 -12.40 -32.61 39.16
CA CYS A 434 -12.34 -31.29 38.55
C CYS A 434 -11.93 -31.41 37.09
N SER A 435 -12.41 -30.52 36.23
CA SER A 435 -12.01 -30.46 34.82
C SER A 435 -11.49 -29.09 34.43
N ALA A 436 -10.68 -29.05 33.37
CA ALA A 436 -10.24 -27.83 32.72
C ALA A 436 -10.14 -28.04 31.21
N GLU A 437 -10.34 -26.97 30.45
CA GLU A 437 -10.25 -26.96 28.99
C GLU A 437 -9.11 -26.06 28.52
N ALA A 438 -8.57 -26.38 27.34
CA ALA A 438 -7.59 -25.58 26.62
C ALA A 438 -7.93 -25.52 25.13
N LEU A 439 -7.58 -24.41 24.48
CA LEU A 439 -7.78 -24.20 23.05
C LEU A 439 -6.45 -24.17 22.30
N ILE A 440 -6.36 -24.89 21.18
CA ILE A 440 -5.18 -24.93 20.33
C ILE A 440 -5.59 -24.50 18.92
N THR A 441 -5.09 -23.37 18.46
CA THR A 441 -5.30 -22.86 17.10
C THR A 441 -4.18 -23.36 16.20
N VAL A 442 -4.53 -24.16 15.18
CA VAL A 442 -3.59 -24.68 14.18
C VAL A 442 -3.70 -23.86 12.90
N THR A 443 -2.60 -23.27 12.42
CA THR A 443 -2.56 -22.40 11.21
C THR A 443 -1.50 -22.85 10.20
N ASP A 444 -1.65 -22.46 8.93
CA ASP A 444 -0.71 -22.81 7.85
C ASP A 444 0.55 -21.92 7.80
N SER A 445 0.47 -20.74 8.42
CA SER A 445 1.53 -19.73 8.46
C SER A 445 1.69 -19.18 9.88
N LEU A 446 2.91 -19.31 10.40
CA LEU A 446 3.39 -18.59 11.58
C LEU A 446 4.35 -17.52 11.07
N ASP A 447 3.84 -16.41 10.54
CA ASP A 447 4.68 -15.21 10.43
C ASP A 447 5.18 -14.85 11.82
N VAL A 448 6.39 -14.27 11.91
CA VAL A 448 7.09 -13.89 13.16
C VAL A 448 6.30 -12.78 13.87
N ALA A 449 5.14 -13.16 14.38
CA ALA A 449 4.31 -12.47 15.29
C ALA A 449 4.86 -12.79 16.66
N ILE A 450 5.19 -11.72 17.39
CA ILE A 450 5.11 -11.68 18.84
C ILE A 450 3.97 -12.61 19.26
N GLY A 451 4.32 -13.60 20.09
CA GLY A 451 3.52 -14.79 20.37
C GLY A 451 2.05 -14.53 20.66
N PRO A 452 1.22 -15.59 20.61
CA PRO A 452 -0.23 -15.48 20.66
C PRO A 452 -0.61 -14.58 21.81
N THR A 453 -1.25 -13.45 21.49
CA THR A 453 -2.12 -12.74 22.39
C THR A 453 -3.25 -13.71 22.75
N VAL A 454 -2.94 -14.61 23.69
CA VAL A 454 -3.68 -14.75 24.93
C VAL A 454 -5.10 -14.19 24.79
N VAL A 455 -6.02 -15.05 24.34
CA VAL A 455 -7.41 -14.97 24.80
C VAL A 455 -7.40 -15.48 26.25
N ASN A 456 -6.76 -14.73 27.13
CA ASN A 456 -7.08 -14.78 28.55
C ASN A 456 -8.02 -13.61 28.78
N ALA A 457 -8.90 -13.78 29.76
CA ALA A 457 -9.39 -12.68 30.59
C ALA A 457 -8.27 -11.94 31.38
N ARG A 458 -6.99 -12.09 30.99
CA ARG A 458 -5.77 -11.55 31.62
C ARG A 458 -4.82 -11.02 30.56
N GLY A 459 -4.81 -9.70 30.40
CA GLY A 459 -4.03 -8.95 29.44
C GLY A 459 -4.75 -7.65 29.07
N LEU A 460 -4.01 -6.64 28.63
CA LEU A 460 -4.58 -5.37 28.15
C LEU A 460 -5.64 -5.67 27.08
N PRO A 461 -6.89 -5.22 27.23
CA PRO A 461 -7.98 -5.58 26.33
C PRO A 461 -7.72 -5.16 24.87
N GLY A 462 -8.33 -5.89 23.93
CA GLY A 462 -8.41 -5.38 22.56
C GLY A 462 -9.40 -4.23 22.47
N TYR A 463 -9.54 -3.61 21.29
CA TYR A 463 -10.69 -2.75 21.02
C TYR A 463 -11.27 -3.06 19.64
N THR A 464 -12.54 -2.75 19.46
CA THR A 464 -13.26 -2.86 18.19
C THR A 464 -14.21 -1.68 18.02
N PHE A 465 -14.73 -1.48 16.81
CA PHE A 465 -15.66 -0.41 16.50
C PHE A 465 -17.07 -0.95 16.27
N GLU A 466 -18.05 -0.22 16.80
CA GLU A 466 -19.46 -0.44 16.51
C GLU A 466 -20.08 0.90 16.14
N ARG A 467 -20.78 0.95 15.01
CA ARG A 467 -21.42 2.19 14.54
C ARG A 467 -22.82 2.29 15.13
N ALA A 468 -22.99 3.08 16.18
CA ALA A 468 -24.28 3.35 16.81
C ALA A 468 -24.54 4.87 16.88
N ALA A 469 -24.88 5.47 15.74
CA ALA A 469 -25.14 6.91 15.65
C ALA A 469 -26.41 7.30 16.43
N GLY A 470 -26.33 8.39 17.21
CA GLY A 470 -27.42 8.87 18.06
C GLY A 470 -27.40 8.32 19.49
N GLU A 471 -26.66 7.23 19.74
CA GLU A 471 -26.46 6.70 21.09
C GLU A 471 -25.52 7.59 21.91
N LEU A 472 -25.78 7.68 23.22
CA LEU A 472 -25.01 8.54 24.15
C LEU A 472 -23.70 7.91 24.65
N TRP A 473 -23.53 6.61 24.49
CA TRP A 473 -22.35 5.89 24.95
C TRP A 473 -21.18 6.03 23.96
N ARG A 474 -19.96 6.23 24.51
CA ARG A 474 -18.71 6.37 23.73
C ARG A 474 -17.93 5.08 23.61
N SER A 475 -17.95 4.29 24.68
CA SER A 475 -17.36 2.96 24.74
C SER A 475 -18.05 2.10 25.79
N ARG A 476 -17.93 0.78 25.65
CA ARG A 476 -18.34 -0.24 26.63
C ARG A 476 -17.32 -1.38 26.66
N PHE A 477 -17.21 -2.05 27.80
CA PHE A 477 -16.35 -3.21 27.95
C PHE A 477 -17.14 -4.52 27.75
N ASP A 478 -16.70 -5.34 26.80
CA ASP A 478 -17.14 -6.71 26.59
C ASP A 478 -16.22 -7.65 27.39
N ALA A 479 -16.74 -8.15 28.50
CA ALA A 479 -15.99 -9.01 29.42
C ALA A 479 -15.74 -10.42 28.86
N GLU A 480 -16.64 -10.95 28.04
CA GLU A 480 -16.51 -12.29 27.46
C GLU A 480 -15.39 -12.32 26.43
N ARG A 481 -15.27 -11.27 25.63
CA ARG A 481 -14.25 -11.14 24.57
C ARG A 481 -13.00 -10.39 25.02
N ASN A 482 -13.00 -9.80 26.22
CA ASN A 482 -11.98 -8.87 26.71
C ASN A 482 -11.71 -7.73 25.69
N LEU A 483 -12.79 -7.14 25.16
CA LEU A 483 -12.75 -6.09 24.14
C LEU A 483 -13.39 -4.80 24.64
N ILE A 484 -12.78 -3.67 24.30
CA ILE A 484 -13.41 -2.37 24.41
C ILE A 484 -14.12 -2.07 23.10
N VAL A 485 -15.44 -2.00 23.14
CA VAL A 485 -16.25 -1.62 21.99
C VAL A 485 -16.37 -0.10 21.98
N VAL A 486 -15.86 0.55 20.94
CA VAL A 486 -15.89 2.00 20.75
C VAL A 486 -17.03 2.35 19.79
N ASN A 487 -17.86 3.32 20.18
CA ASN A 487 -18.92 3.81 19.30
C ASN A 487 -18.35 4.72 18.21
N SER A 488 -18.15 4.18 17.01
CA SER A 488 -17.65 4.95 15.87
C SER A 488 -18.69 5.93 15.29
N GLY A 489 -19.96 5.78 15.66
CA GLY A 489 -21.04 6.70 15.29
C GLY A 489 -21.21 7.89 16.25
N HIS A 490 -20.51 7.91 17.38
CA HIS A 490 -20.62 8.98 18.37
C HIS A 490 -19.95 10.27 17.87
N ARG A 491 -20.57 11.44 18.10
CA ARG A 491 -20.07 12.74 17.62
C ARG A 491 -18.62 13.04 18.01
N ASP A 492 -18.21 12.63 19.21
CA ASP A 492 -16.85 12.84 19.71
C ASP A 492 -15.83 11.95 18.98
N PHE A 493 -16.20 10.74 18.56
CA PHE A 493 -15.32 9.88 17.75
C PHE A 493 -15.14 10.50 16.36
N VAL A 494 -16.23 10.93 15.72
CA VAL A 494 -16.21 11.63 14.43
C VAL A 494 -15.40 12.93 14.50
N PHE A 495 -15.45 13.64 15.62
CA PHE A 495 -14.59 14.79 15.85
C PHE A 495 -13.12 14.37 15.99
N ALA A 496 -12.84 13.28 16.71
CA ALA A 496 -11.49 12.81 16.96
C ALA A 496 -10.78 12.28 15.70
N THR A 497 -11.52 11.75 14.71
CA THR A 497 -10.97 11.25 13.44
C THR A 497 -10.42 12.35 12.51
N ARG A 498 -10.52 13.64 12.88
CA ARG A 498 -9.92 14.75 12.12
C ARG A 498 -8.40 14.70 12.04
N SER A 499 -7.73 14.07 13.02
CA SER A 499 -6.30 13.82 12.95
C SER A 499 -5.94 12.51 13.66
N ARG A 500 -4.94 11.80 13.13
CA ARG A 500 -4.48 10.52 13.71
C ARG A 500 -4.05 10.66 15.17
N ALA A 501 -3.38 11.76 15.52
CA ALA A 501 -2.97 12.05 16.89
C ALA A 501 -4.16 12.29 17.83
N LEU A 502 -5.19 13.01 17.37
CA LEU A 502 -6.39 13.27 18.16
C LEU A 502 -7.22 11.99 18.34
N GLN A 503 -7.36 11.19 17.29
CA GLN A 503 -8.02 9.88 17.33
C GLN A 503 -7.33 8.94 18.32
N LEU A 504 -6.00 8.86 18.28
CA LEU A 504 -5.23 8.01 19.20
C LEU A 504 -5.42 8.44 20.65
N ARG A 505 -5.32 9.74 20.96
CA ARG A 505 -5.58 10.28 22.31
C ARG A 505 -7.01 10.02 22.77
N TYR A 506 -7.98 10.13 21.87
CA TYR A 506 -9.37 9.82 22.18
C TYR A 506 -9.56 8.34 22.54
N LEU A 507 -9.01 7.43 21.74
CA LEU A 507 -9.05 5.99 22.01
C LEU A 507 -8.40 5.64 23.35
N VAL A 508 -7.27 6.27 23.68
CA VAL A 508 -6.56 6.09 24.96
C VAL A 508 -7.43 6.48 26.14
N ARG A 509 -8.13 7.61 26.08
CA ARG A 509 -9.04 8.04 27.16
C ARG A 509 -10.20 7.08 27.36
N LEU A 510 -10.76 6.55 26.27
CA LEU A 510 -11.77 5.51 26.36
C LEU A 510 -11.19 4.23 26.98
N TYR A 511 -9.96 3.90 26.62
CA TYR A 511 -9.23 2.76 27.17
C TYR A 511 -8.98 2.88 28.68
N VAL A 512 -8.53 4.06 29.14
CA VAL A 512 -8.40 4.39 30.57
C VAL A 512 -9.73 4.23 31.28
N LYS A 513 -10.80 4.82 30.72
CA LYS A 513 -12.15 4.75 31.29
C LYS A 513 -12.58 3.29 31.53
N GLU A 514 -12.50 2.44 30.51
CA GLU A 514 -12.95 1.04 30.64
C GLU A 514 -12.05 0.24 31.59
N LEU A 515 -10.74 0.48 31.60
CA LEU A 515 -9.83 -0.20 32.51
C LEU A 515 -10.08 0.17 33.98
N VAL A 516 -10.25 1.45 34.28
CA VAL A 516 -10.50 1.91 35.66
C VAL A 516 -11.85 1.37 36.14
N LEU A 517 -12.90 1.45 35.31
CA LEU A 517 -14.22 0.93 35.66
C LEU A 517 -14.19 -0.59 35.91
N LYS A 518 -13.41 -1.34 35.13
CA LYS A 518 -13.26 -2.79 35.30
C LYS A 518 -12.50 -3.16 36.58
N ASN A 519 -11.37 -2.50 36.84
CA ASN A 519 -10.46 -2.90 37.92
C ASN A 519 -10.85 -2.34 39.29
N PHE A 520 -11.59 -1.23 39.34
CA PHE A 520 -12.03 -0.57 40.57
C PHE A 520 -13.55 -0.68 40.79
N ALA A 521 -14.14 -1.79 40.35
CA ALA A 521 -15.55 -2.08 40.56
C ALA A 521 -15.89 -2.05 42.07
N GLY A 522 -16.79 -1.15 42.48
CA GLY A 522 -17.22 -0.98 43.88
C GLY A 522 -16.62 0.23 44.61
N GLN A 523 -15.70 0.99 44.00
CA GLN A 523 -15.22 2.27 44.55
C GLN A 523 -16.20 3.43 44.30
N SER A 524 -16.02 4.53 45.03
CA SER A 524 -16.83 5.74 44.83
C SER A 524 -16.52 6.42 43.48
N ALA A 525 -17.46 7.20 42.96
CA ALA A 525 -17.26 7.94 41.70
C ALA A 525 -16.07 8.91 41.77
N GLU A 526 -15.81 9.49 42.94
CA GLU A 526 -14.66 10.36 43.19
C GLU A 526 -13.34 9.60 43.08
N GLN A 527 -13.25 8.43 43.71
CA GLN A 527 -12.05 7.58 43.63
C GLN A 527 -11.81 7.09 42.19
N VAL A 528 -12.85 6.70 41.47
CA VAL A 528 -12.76 6.31 40.05
C VAL A 528 -12.26 7.49 39.20
N ALA A 529 -12.73 8.71 39.46
CA ALA A 529 -12.28 9.90 38.73
C ALA A 529 -10.80 10.21 38.98
N GLU A 530 -10.33 10.14 40.23
CA GLU A 530 -8.91 10.32 40.58
C GLU A 530 -8.03 9.30 39.84
N ARG A 531 -8.42 8.02 39.84
CA ARG A 531 -7.69 6.96 39.13
C ARG A 531 -7.69 7.15 37.62
N MET A 532 -8.78 7.68 37.05
CA MET A 532 -8.81 8.05 35.63
C MET A 532 -7.83 9.18 35.30
N ILE A 533 -7.71 10.20 36.16
CA ILE A 533 -6.78 11.33 35.97
C ILE A 533 -5.33 10.82 36.04
N GLU A 534 -5.01 10.05 37.09
CA GLU A 534 -3.68 9.47 37.30
C GLU A 534 -3.26 8.61 36.11
N LEU A 535 -4.06 7.62 35.72
CA LEU A 535 -3.73 6.73 34.62
C LEU A 535 -3.65 7.46 33.27
N SER A 536 -4.53 8.44 33.03
CA SER A 536 -4.48 9.24 31.80
C SER A 536 -3.18 10.04 31.69
N LEU A 537 -2.70 10.64 32.79
CA LEU A 537 -1.48 11.46 32.80
C LEU A 537 -0.26 10.64 32.36
N TYR A 538 -0.05 9.47 32.96
CA TYR A 538 1.12 8.63 32.66
C TYR A 538 1.05 8.02 31.27
N VAL A 539 -0.13 7.57 30.83
CA VAL A 539 -0.28 6.98 29.48
C VAL A 539 -0.11 8.06 28.40
N GLU A 540 -0.69 9.25 28.57
CA GLU A 540 -0.52 10.36 27.62
C GLU A 540 0.94 10.85 27.53
N GLU A 541 1.72 10.77 28.61
CA GLU A 541 3.16 11.05 28.58
C GLU A 541 3.90 10.08 27.65
N LYS A 542 3.66 8.76 27.79
CA LYS A 542 4.31 7.72 26.97
C LYS A 542 3.88 7.74 25.50
N LEU A 543 2.73 8.36 25.20
CA LEU A 543 2.28 8.62 23.83
C LEU A 543 2.99 9.80 23.16
N LYS A 544 3.53 10.77 23.92
CA LYS A 544 4.24 11.94 23.35
C LYS A 544 5.68 11.64 22.95
N SER A 545 6.26 10.55 23.48
CA SER A 545 7.60 10.08 23.12
C SER A 545 7.64 9.20 21.86
N MET A 546 6.52 9.08 21.15
CA MET A 546 6.36 8.41 19.85
C MET A 546 6.01 9.45 18.79
#